data_AF-A0A949GHY8-F1
#
_entry.id   AF-A0A949GHY8-F1
#
_cell.length_a   1.000
_cell.length_b   1.000
_cell.length_c   1.000
_cell.angle_alpha   90.00
_cell.angle_beta   90.00
_cell.angle_gamma   90.00
#
_symmetry.space_group_name_H-M   'P 1'
#
loop_
_entity.id
_entity.type
_entity.pdbx_description
1 polymer ?
#
loop_
_entity_poly.entity_id
_entity_poly.type
_entity_poly.pdbx_seq_one_letter_code
_entity_poly.pdbx_strand_id
1 'polypeptide(L)'
;QDILVLKIVKRLLDTGVSLQNIRTAVSHLRARGIEDLARITLMSDGASIYECTNSEEIIDLLQGGQGVFGIAIGKVWSEVEGSLSVLQGENLDDGMILSGNESDELAARRKLRGA
;
A
#
# COMPACT_ATOMS: atom_id res chain seq x y z
N GLN A 1 1.26 4.81 5.75
CA GLN A 1 0.52 5.42 4.61
C GLN A 1 1.43 5.68 3.40
N ASP A 2 2.60 6.30 3.58
CA ASP A 2 3.46 6.67 2.43
C ASP A 2 3.95 5.51 1.58
N ILE A 3 4.29 4.35 2.19
CA ILE A 3 4.70 3.16 1.43
C ILE A 3 3.57 2.64 0.53
N LEU A 4 2.30 2.70 0.98
CA LEU A 4 1.15 2.38 0.15
C LEU A 4 1.09 3.32 -1.06
N VAL A 5 1.17 4.63 -0.81
CA VAL A 5 1.14 5.66 -1.87
C VAL A 5 2.27 5.43 -2.87
N LEU A 6 3.49 5.14 -2.41
CA LEU A 6 4.63 4.87 -3.27
C LEU A 6 4.42 3.64 -4.15
N LYS A 7 3.86 2.56 -3.58
CA LYS A 7 3.54 1.35 -4.35
C LYS A 7 2.44 1.59 -5.39
N ILE A 8 1.47 2.46 -5.09
CA ILE A 8 0.44 2.88 -6.06
C ILE A 8 1.06 3.72 -7.18
N VAL A 9 1.92 4.70 -6.85
CA VAL A 9 2.67 5.51 -7.84
C VAL A 9 3.43 4.61 -8.80
N LYS A 10 4.16 3.63 -8.25
CA LYS A 10 4.92 2.67 -9.06
C LYS A 10 4.01 1.87 -9.99
N ARG A 11 2.89 1.33 -9.50
CA ARG A 11 1.94 0.58 -10.34
C ARG A 11 1.33 1.42 -11.46
N LEU A 12 1.01 2.70 -11.20
CA LEU A 12 0.50 3.61 -12.22
C LEU A 12 1.58 3.98 -13.26
N LEU A 13 2.84 4.12 -12.82
CA LEU A 13 3.96 4.34 -13.74
C LEU A 13 4.20 3.13 -14.65
N ASP A 14 4.16 1.92 -14.10
CA ASP A 14 4.37 0.67 -14.86
C ASP A 14 3.32 0.49 -15.97
N THR A 15 2.11 1.02 -15.77
CA THR A 15 1.02 0.93 -16.76
C THR A 15 1.00 2.10 -17.73
N GLY A 16 2.00 2.98 -17.68
CA GLY A 16 2.17 4.08 -18.64
C GLY A 16 1.29 5.30 -18.36
N VAL A 17 0.75 5.44 -17.15
CA VAL A 17 -0.05 6.60 -16.78
C VAL A 17 0.85 7.82 -16.62
N SER A 18 0.39 8.98 -17.11
CA SER A 18 1.18 10.22 -17.06
C SER A 18 1.48 10.66 -15.61
N LEU A 19 2.70 11.16 -15.37
CA LEU A 19 3.09 11.69 -14.04
C LEU A 19 2.14 12.79 -13.54
N GLN A 20 1.56 13.59 -14.45
CA GLN A 20 0.59 14.62 -14.11
C GLN A 20 -0.68 14.01 -13.51
N ASN A 21 -1.23 12.95 -14.13
CA ASN A 21 -2.40 12.25 -13.61
C ASN A 21 -2.09 11.53 -12.29
N ILE A 22 -0.93 10.89 -12.21
CA ILE A 22 -0.46 10.23 -10.99
C ILE A 22 -0.41 11.23 -9.83
N ARG A 23 0.17 12.41 -10.04
CA ARG A 23 0.25 13.46 -9.01
C ARG A 23 -1.13 13.86 -8.51
N THR A 24 -2.10 14.03 -9.41
CA THR A 24 -3.48 14.37 -9.06
C THR A 24 -4.11 13.24 -8.24
N ALA A 25 -4.05 11.99 -8.71
CA ALA A 25 -4.61 10.84 -8.00
C ALA A 25 -4.00 10.65 -6.60
N VAL A 26 -2.68 10.76 -6.47
CA VAL A 26 -1.99 10.65 -5.18
C VAL A 26 -2.43 11.75 -4.21
N SER A 27 -2.64 12.97 -4.70
CA SER A 27 -3.14 14.07 -3.87
C SER A 27 -4.53 13.76 -3.31
N HIS A 28 -5.42 13.19 -4.14
CA HIS A 28 -6.74 12.74 -3.69
C HIS A 28 -6.65 11.60 -2.66
N LEU A 29 -5.76 10.62 -2.88
CA LEU A 29 -5.57 9.53 -1.93
C LEU A 29 -5.03 10.00 -0.57
N ARG A 30 -4.13 10.98 -0.55
CA ARG A 30 -3.56 11.54 0.68
C ARG A 30 -4.57 12.37 1.48
N ALA A 31 -5.56 12.95 0.83
CA ALA A 31 -6.63 13.70 1.49
C ALA A 31 -7.64 12.78 2.22
N ARG A 32 -7.63 11.47 1.94
CA ARG A 32 -8.52 10.48 2.57
C ARG A 32 -7.84 9.76 3.73
N GLY A 33 -8.64 9.29 4.68
CA GLY A 33 -8.20 8.42 5.76
C GLY A 33 -7.91 6.99 5.28
N ILE A 34 -7.09 6.24 6.02
CA ILE A 34 -6.68 4.88 5.66
C ILE A 34 -7.87 3.91 5.58
N GLU A 35 -8.89 4.10 6.41
CA GLU A 35 -10.08 3.25 6.45
C GLU A 35 -10.92 3.33 5.17
N ASP A 36 -11.01 4.51 4.56
CA ASP A 36 -11.75 4.71 3.30
C ASP A 36 -11.05 4.05 2.10
N LEU A 37 -9.72 3.90 2.16
CA LEU A 37 -8.91 3.36 1.07
C LEU A 37 -9.19 1.87 0.80
N ALA A 38 -9.72 1.12 1.77
CA ALA A 38 -9.91 -0.32 1.64
C ALA A 38 -10.93 -0.70 0.54
N ARG A 39 -11.89 0.19 0.26
CA ARG A 39 -12.97 -0.04 -0.73
C ARG A 39 -12.69 0.57 -2.10
N ILE A 40 -11.62 1.35 -2.22
CA ILE A 40 -11.31 2.09 -3.44
C ILE A 40 -10.57 1.19 -4.43
N THR A 41 -11.00 1.25 -5.68
CA THR A 41 -10.27 0.75 -6.85
C THR A 41 -9.98 1.92 -7.76
N LEU A 42 -8.70 2.20 -8.01
CA LEU A 42 -8.32 3.17 -9.04
C LEU A 42 -8.40 2.50 -10.40
N MET A 43 -9.10 3.13 -11.34
CA MET A 43 -9.24 2.67 -12.71
C MET A 43 -8.55 3.66 -13.64
N SER A 44 -7.74 3.21 -14.58
CA SER A 44 -7.04 4.07 -15.53
C SER A 44 -7.18 3.56 -16.96
N ASP A 45 -7.56 4.44 -17.89
CA ASP A 45 -7.52 4.21 -19.35
C ASP A 45 -6.21 4.72 -19.99
N GLY A 46 -5.29 5.24 -19.17
CA GLY A 46 -4.00 5.82 -19.59
C GLY A 46 -4.04 7.34 -19.75
N ALA A 47 -5.21 7.91 -20.04
CA ALA A 47 -5.43 9.36 -20.18
C ALA A 47 -6.05 9.97 -18.91
N SER A 48 -6.85 9.21 -18.19
CA SER A 48 -7.58 9.61 -16.98
C SER A 48 -7.48 8.54 -15.90
N ILE A 49 -7.64 8.96 -14.65
CA ILE A 49 -7.75 8.05 -13.49
C ILE A 49 -9.10 8.31 -12.82
N TYR A 50 -9.85 7.24 -12.60
CA TYR A 50 -11.14 7.24 -11.93
C TYR A 50 -11.00 6.53 -10.58
N GLU A 51 -11.73 7.03 -9.59
CA GLU A 51 -11.83 6.40 -8.27
C GLU A 51 -13.17 5.67 -8.22
N CYS A 52 -13.15 4.34 -8.20
CA CYS A 52 -14.36 3.53 -8.11
C CYS A 52 -14.49 2.94 -6.70
N THR A 53 -15.68 3.03 -6.12
CA THR A 53 -15.98 2.50 -4.77
C THR A 53 -16.93 1.31 -4.79
N ASN A 54 -17.56 1.04 -5.94
CA ASN A 54 -18.49 -0.05 -6.15
C ASN A 54 -18.34 -0.67 -7.55
N SER A 55 -18.97 -1.82 -7.74
CA SER A 55 -18.90 -2.60 -8.98
C SER A 55 -19.61 -1.94 -10.16
N GLU A 56 -20.66 -1.14 -9.91
CA GLU A 56 -21.44 -0.49 -10.95
C GLU A 56 -20.60 0.58 -11.67
N GLU A 57 -19.89 1.42 -10.91
CA GLU A 57 -18.95 2.40 -11.45
C GLU A 57 -17.85 1.76 -12.31
N ILE A 58 -17.39 0.56 -11.93
CA ILE A 58 -16.40 -0.20 -12.71
C ILE A 58 -17.01 -0.71 -14.02
N ILE A 59 -18.25 -1.21 -13.96
CA ILE A 59 -18.96 -1.73 -15.13
C ILE A 59 -19.25 -0.60 -16.12
N ASP A 60 -19.65 0.58 -15.64
CA ASP A 60 -19.97 1.74 -16.48
C ASP A 60 -18.74 2.19 -17.30
N LEU A 61 -17.55 2.16 -16.70
CA LEU A 61 -16.29 2.44 -17.40
C LEU A 61 -16.01 1.39 -18.49
N LEU A 62 -16.33 0.11 -18.25
CA LEU A 62 -16.09 -0.98 -19.19
C LEU A 62 -17.10 -1.02 -20.34
N GLN A 63 -18.35 -0.62 -20.11
CA GLN A 63 -19.42 -0.67 -21.12
C GLN A 63 -19.12 0.20 -22.35
N GLY A 64 -18.28 1.22 -22.21
CA GLY A 64 -17.81 2.04 -23.34
C GLY A 64 -16.81 1.34 -24.28
N GLY A 65 -16.45 0.07 -24.02
CA GLY A 65 -15.43 -0.66 -24.80
C GLY A 65 -14.00 -0.18 -24.53
N GLN A 66 -13.80 0.58 -23.45
CA GLN A 66 -12.49 1.12 -23.06
C GLN A 66 -11.65 0.04 -22.38
N GLY A 67 -10.39 -0.08 -22.79
CA GLY A 67 -9.40 -0.88 -22.07
C GLY A 67 -8.95 -0.12 -20.81
N VAL A 68 -9.24 -0.66 -19.63
CA VAL A 68 -8.92 -0.02 -18.35
C VAL A 68 -8.06 -0.94 -17.48
N PHE A 69 -7.15 -0.33 -16.74
CA PHE A 69 -6.32 -0.98 -15.74
C PHE A 69 -6.80 -0.62 -14.34
N GLY A 70 -7.09 -1.63 -13.51
CA GLY A 70 -7.58 -1.47 -12.15
C GLY A 70 -6.52 -1.75 -11.08
N ILE A 71 -6.41 -0.88 -10.08
CA ILE A 71 -5.64 -1.06 -8.86
C ILE A 71 -6.58 -1.03 -7.65
N ALA A 72 -6.91 -2.21 -7.13
CA ALA A 72 -7.65 -2.33 -5.89
C ALA A 72 -6.77 -1.93 -4.70
N ILE A 73 -7.02 -0.75 -4.10
CA ILE A 73 -6.15 -0.17 -3.08
C ILE A 73 -6.10 -1.04 -1.83
N GLY A 74 -7.26 -1.56 -1.38
CA GLY A 74 -7.33 -2.47 -0.24
C GLY A 74 -6.42 -3.70 -0.38
N LYS A 75 -6.30 -4.25 -1.59
CA LYS A 75 -5.38 -5.36 -1.85
C LYS A 75 -3.92 -4.93 -1.76
N VAL A 76 -3.58 -3.75 -2.31
CA VAL A 76 -2.21 -3.20 -2.20
C VAL A 76 -1.84 -2.95 -0.75
N TRP A 77 -2.79 -2.49 0.08
CA TRP A 77 -2.59 -2.31 1.50
C TRP A 77 -2.20 -3.62 2.20
N SER A 78 -3.00 -4.68 2.04
CA SER A 78 -2.69 -5.98 2.64
C SER A 78 -1.35 -6.54 2.15
N GLU A 79 -0.99 -6.33 0.87
CA GLU A 79 0.32 -6.73 0.36
C GLU A 79 1.47 -5.92 1.00
N VAL A 80 1.29 -4.61 1.21
CA VAL A 80 2.30 -3.76 1.86
C VAL A 80 2.47 -4.19 3.31
N GLU A 81 1.38 -4.38 4.05
CA GLU A 81 1.41 -4.84 5.43
C GLU A 81 2.15 -6.18 5.57
N GLY A 82 1.82 -7.16 4.72
CA GLY A 82 2.51 -8.46 4.72
C GLY A 82 3.98 -8.39 4.29
N SER A 83 4.35 -7.42 3.45
CA SER A 83 5.76 -7.22 3.06
C SER A 83 6.55 -6.54 4.18
N LEU A 84 5.94 -5.59 4.89
CA LEU A 84 6.57 -4.87 5.99
C LEU A 84 6.72 -5.75 7.24
N SER A 85 5.81 -6.70 7.48
CA SER A 85 5.85 -7.56 8.67
C SER A 85 7.04 -8.53 8.70
N VAL A 86 7.68 -8.78 7.56
CA VAL A 86 8.84 -9.68 7.43
C VAL A 86 10.17 -8.95 7.29
N LEU A 87 10.16 -7.61 7.19
CA LEU A 87 11.39 -6.83 7.16
C LEU A 87 12.05 -6.87 8.52
N GLN A 88 13.37 -7.04 8.52
CA GLN A 88 14.17 -7.00 9.73
C GLN A 88 14.34 -5.54 10.16
N GLY A 89 14.27 -5.30 11.47
CA GLY A 89 14.61 -3.99 12.00
C GLY A 89 16.11 -3.72 11.82
N GLU A 90 16.48 -2.45 11.65
CA GLU A 90 17.87 -2.00 11.60
C GLU A 90 18.08 -0.92 12.66
N ASN A 91 19.31 -0.84 13.18
CA ASN A 91 19.71 0.24 14.04
C ASN A 91 19.97 1.50 13.20
N LEU A 92 19.40 2.64 13.61
CA LEU A 92 19.49 3.90 12.88
C LEU A 92 20.89 4.52 12.89
N ASP A 93 21.74 4.16 13.86
CA ASP A 93 23.06 4.76 14.05
C ASP A 93 24.16 4.11 13.18
N ASP A 94 24.09 2.78 13.01
CA ASP A 94 25.13 2.00 12.33
C ASP A 94 24.61 1.08 11.21
N GLY A 95 23.28 1.03 10.99
CA GLY A 95 22.65 0.20 9.96
C GLY A 95 22.74 -1.31 10.24
N MET A 96 23.14 -1.71 11.44
CA MET A 96 23.19 -3.13 11.80
C MET A 96 21.78 -3.69 11.89
N ILE A 97 21.58 -4.86 11.28
CA ILE A 97 20.32 -5.60 11.39
C ILE A 97 20.12 -6.01 12.85
N LEU A 98 18.97 -5.66 13.42
CA LEU A 98 18.50 -6.11 14.71
C LEU A 98 18.17 -7.60 14.59
N SER A 99 19.18 -8.45 14.76
CA SER A 99 18.94 -9.87 14.94
C SER A 99 18.14 -10.04 16.24
N GLY A 100 16.98 -10.68 16.18
CA GLY A 100 16.12 -10.98 17.35
C GLY A 100 16.74 -11.93 18.38
N ASN A 101 18.08 -11.95 18.48
CA ASN A 101 18.91 -12.72 19.37
C ASN A 101 19.40 -11.93 20.59
N GLU A 102 19.06 -10.64 20.72
CA GLU A 102 19.03 -10.05 22.05
C GLU A 102 17.98 -10.83 22.83
N SER A 103 18.48 -11.72 23.67
CA SER A 103 17.70 -12.66 24.45
C SER A 103 16.57 -11.87 25.09
N ASP A 104 15.31 -12.25 24.85
CA ASP A 104 14.14 -11.62 25.46
C ASP A 104 14.41 -11.50 26.98
N GLU A 105 14.87 -10.31 27.40
CA GLU A 105 15.36 -10.10 28.76
C GLU A 105 14.22 -10.32 29.75
N LEU A 106 12.97 -10.09 29.30
CA LEU A 106 11.76 -10.33 30.07
C LEU A 106 11.48 -11.82 30.21
N ALA A 107 11.63 -12.63 29.15
CA ALA A 107 11.54 -14.09 29.24
C ALA A 107 12.67 -14.70 30.09
N ALA A 108 13.90 -14.17 29.98
CA ALA A 108 15.01 -14.56 30.84
C ALA A 108 14.74 -14.23 32.33
N ARG A 109 14.23 -13.03 32.61
CA ARG A 109 13.79 -12.62 33.96
C ARG A 109 12.63 -13.47 34.50
N ARG A 110 11.68 -13.89 33.65
CA ARG A 110 10.59 -14.79 34.04
C ARG A 110 11.11 -16.18 34.43
N LYS A 111 12.06 -16.74 33.67
CA LYS A 111 12.74 -18.00 34.02
C LYS A 111 13.48 -17.91 35.36
N LEU A 112 14.15 -16.79 35.63
CA LEU A 112 14.87 -16.56 36.89
C LEU A 112 13.96 -16.37 38.11
N ARG A 113 12.72 -15.91 37.91
CA ARG A 113 11.77 -15.67 39.01
C ARG A 113 10.96 -16.90 39.42
N GLY A 114 11.09 -18.02 38.72
CA GLY A 114 10.48 -19.30 39.10
C GLY A 114 8.96 -19.33 38.91
N ALA A 115 8.50 -20.29 38.11
CA ALA A 115 7.23 -20.97 38.36
C ALA A 115 7.52 -22.14 39.31
#